data_AF-A0A452XQF8-F1
#
_entry.id   AF-A0A452XQF8-F1
#
_cell.length_a   1.000
_cell.length_b   1.000
_cell.length_c   1.000
_cell.angle_alpha   90.00
_cell.angle_beta   90.00
_cell.angle_gamma   90.00
#
_symmetry.space_group_name_H-M   'P 1'
#
loop_
_entity.id
_entity.type
_entity.pdbx_description
1 polymer ?
#
loop_
_entity_poly.entity_id
_entity_poly.type
_entity_poly.pdbx_seq_one_letter_code
_entity_poly.pdbx_strand_id
1 'polypeptide(L)'
;DLIAQVSSETDPVSFLPKVVALLFLQAYNKALQAPGGAVGAVITVLKDKLPASTFKVLTEYHATTVKLLALQDAATGDEDDCTSDRMLEKKEDLEERLMPELKSLALGTSKEQ
;
A
#
# COMPACT_ATOMS: atom_id res chain seq x y z
N ASP A 1 16.12 -0.36 9.07
CA ASP A 1 15.95 0.69 8.06
C ASP A 1 14.62 0.49 7.32
N LEU A 2 13.86 1.56 7.07
CA LEU A 2 12.50 1.45 6.49
C LEU A 2 12.55 1.29 4.96
N ILE A 3 13.54 1.88 4.31
CA ILE A 3 13.79 1.76 2.86
C ILE A 3 14.11 0.30 2.51
N ALA A 4 15.00 -0.33 3.28
CA ALA A 4 15.33 -1.75 3.11
C ALA A 4 14.10 -2.66 3.27
N GLN A 5 13.23 -2.35 4.25
CA GLN A 5 12.00 -3.10 4.47
C GLN A 5 11.01 -2.97 3.31
N VAL A 6 10.74 -1.75 2.84
CA VAL A 6 9.89 -1.50 1.67
C VAL A 6 10.45 -2.18 0.43
N SER A 7 11.78 -2.20 0.26
CA SER A 7 12.43 -2.83 -0.90
C SER A 7 12.31 -4.36 -0.88
N SER A 8 12.60 -4.98 0.27
CA SER A 8 12.57 -6.44 0.46
C SER A 8 11.19 -7.03 0.65
N GLU A 9 10.16 -6.20 0.89
CA GLU A 9 8.81 -6.69 1.16
C GLU A 9 8.20 -7.32 -0.10
N THR A 10 7.67 -8.53 0.04
CA THR A 10 7.01 -9.26 -1.05
C THR A 10 5.52 -9.37 -0.81
N ASP A 11 5.06 -9.23 0.42
CA ASP A 11 3.64 -9.35 0.75
C ASP A 11 2.91 -8.02 0.50
N PRO A 12 1.88 -8.00 -0.37
CA PRO A 12 1.20 -6.75 -0.72
C PRO A 12 0.43 -6.13 0.45
N VAL A 13 -0.10 -6.95 1.36
CA VAL A 13 -0.86 -6.46 2.53
C VAL A 13 0.09 -5.78 3.54
N SER A 14 1.24 -6.40 3.80
CA SER A 14 2.28 -5.91 4.72
C SER A 14 3.08 -4.75 4.14
N PHE A 15 3.13 -4.62 2.81
CA PHE A 15 3.78 -3.53 2.11
C PHE A 15 3.11 -2.18 2.33
N LEU A 16 1.78 -2.15 2.30
CA LEU A 16 0.98 -0.94 2.43
C LEU A 16 1.34 -0.09 3.67
N PRO A 17 1.33 -0.62 4.91
CA PRO A 17 1.69 0.17 6.08
C PRO A 17 3.16 0.62 6.06
N LYS A 18 4.07 -0.16 5.47
CA LYS A 18 5.50 0.16 5.39
C LYS A 18 5.78 1.30 4.42
N VAL A 19 5.19 1.24 3.22
CA VAL A 19 5.36 2.30 2.22
C VAL A 19 4.66 3.59 2.62
N VAL A 20 3.50 3.51 3.29
CA VAL A 20 2.82 4.68 3.87
C VAL A 20 3.69 5.32 4.95
N ALA A 21 4.29 4.52 5.85
CA ALA A 21 5.20 5.04 6.86
C ALA A 21 6.43 5.71 6.24
N LEU A 22 6.98 5.15 5.15
CA LEU A 22 8.13 5.71 4.45
C LEU A 22 7.79 7.04 3.78
N LEU A 23 6.69 7.08 3.03
CA LEU A 23 6.21 8.28 2.37
C LEU A 23 5.86 9.37 3.38
N PHE A 24 5.28 9.01 4.53
CA PHE A 24 5.00 9.94 5.62
C PHE A 24 6.28 10.52 6.21
N LEU A 25 7.27 9.65 6.48
CA LEU A 25 8.57 10.07 6.98
C LEU A 25 9.26 11.03 6.00
N GLN A 26 9.25 10.73 4.70
CA GLN A 26 9.83 11.60 3.67
C GLN A 26 9.08 12.94 3.55
N ALA A 27 7.75 12.91 3.56
CA ALA A 27 6.90 14.09 3.37
C ALA A 27 6.92 15.06 4.56
N TYR A 28 6.96 14.54 5.78
CA TYR A 28 6.83 15.32 7.02
C TYR A 28 8.11 15.35 7.86
N ASN A 29 9.16 14.64 7.45
CA ASN A 29 10.39 14.41 8.24
C ASN A 29 10.10 13.94 9.67
N LYS A 30 9.01 13.19 9.85
CA LYS A 30 8.53 12.76 11.17
C LYS A 30 8.10 11.30 11.13
N ALA A 31 8.41 10.57 12.19
CA ALA A 31 7.91 9.22 12.38
C ALA A 31 6.37 9.24 12.46
N LEU A 32 5.75 8.32 11.72
CA LEU A 32 4.31 8.10 11.77
C LEU A 32 3.94 7.51 13.13
N GLN A 33 3.37 8.33 14.02
CA GLN A 33 2.82 7.87 15.29
C GLN A 33 1.32 7.63 15.11
N ALA A 34 0.95 6.51 14.49
CA ALA A 34 -0.44 6.13 14.29
C ALA A 34 -0.71 4.76 14.94
N PRO A 35 -1.70 4.63 15.86
CA PRO A 35 -2.21 3.33 16.26
C PRO A 35 -2.80 2.63 15.02
N GLY A 36 -2.60 1.31 14.92
CA GLY A 36 -2.61 0.51 13.68
C GLY A 36 -3.86 0.46 12.79
N GLY A 37 -4.77 1.42 12.86
CA GLY A 37 -5.97 1.52 12.00
C GLY A 37 -6.07 2.80 11.15
N ALA A 38 -5.13 3.74 11.24
CA ALA A 38 -5.29 5.06 10.61
C ALA A 38 -4.70 5.19 9.19
N VAL A 39 -4.37 4.09 8.50
CA VAL A 39 -3.69 4.14 7.17
C VAL A 39 -4.43 5.03 6.17
N GLY A 40 -5.76 4.92 6.07
CA GLY A 40 -6.56 5.78 5.18
C GLY A 40 -6.53 7.27 5.54
N ALA A 41 -6.48 7.59 6.84
CA ALA A 41 -6.33 8.98 7.30
C ALA A 41 -4.94 9.53 6.96
N VAL A 42 -3.90 8.71 7.12
CA VAL A 42 -2.52 9.06 6.76
C VAL A 42 -2.39 9.29 5.25
N ILE A 43 -2.99 8.43 4.43
CA ILE A 43 -3.04 8.62 2.97
C ILE A 43 -3.69 9.96 2.64
N THR A 44 -4.81 10.31 3.28
CA THR A 44 -5.48 11.60 3.07
C THR A 44 -4.58 12.79 3.41
N VAL A 45 -3.82 12.71 4.51
CA VAL A 45 -2.85 13.74 4.93
C VAL A 45 -1.65 13.80 3.98
N LEU A 46 -1.26 12.69 3.36
CA LEU A 46 -0.18 12.64 2.38
C LEU A 46 -0.55 13.27 1.03
N LYS A 47 -1.85 13.43 0.72
CA LYS A 47 -2.33 14.01 -0.54
C LYS A 47 -1.71 15.36 -0.88
N ASP A 48 -1.51 16.23 0.11
CA ASP A 48 -0.97 17.58 -0.08
C ASP A 48 0.56 17.59 -0.24
N LYS A 49 1.25 16.54 0.23
CA LYS A 49 2.71 16.46 0.23
C LYS A 49 3.28 15.56 -0.85
N LEU A 50 2.50 14.62 -1.36
CA LEU A 50 2.95 13.69 -2.39
C LEU A 50 2.64 14.20 -3.79
N PRO A 51 3.50 13.89 -4.77
CA PRO A 51 3.17 14.09 -6.18
C PRO A 51 1.83 13.44 -6.54
N ALA A 52 1.04 14.09 -7.40
CA ALA A 52 -0.27 13.58 -7.81
C ALA A 52 -0.21 12.16 -8.39
N SER A 53 0.87 11.82 -9.10
CA SER A 53 1.16 10.47 -9.59
C SER A 53 1.31 9.47 -8.44
N THR A 54 2.19 9.75 -7.46
CA THR A 54 2.42 8.90 -6.29
C THR A 54 1.17 8.73 -5.44
N PHE A 55 0.43 9.81 -5.20
CA PHE A 55 -0.81 9.75 -4.43
C PHE A 55 -1.88 8.89 -5.14
N LYS A 56 -1.99 8.99 -6.46
CA LYS A 56 -2.93 8.18 -7.24
C LYS A 56 -2.63 6.69 -7.09
N VAL A 57 -1.38 6.28 -7.30
CA VAL A 57 -0.95 4.87 -7.18
C VAL A 57 -1.14 4.36 -5.74
N LEU A 58 -0.78 5.17 -4.74
CA LEU A 58 -0.97 4.81 -3.33
C LEU A 58 -2.44 4.59 -2.96
N THR A 59 -3.32 5.47 -3.45
CA THR A 59 -4.76 5.39 -3.17
C THR A 59 -5.39 4.19 -3.87
N GLU A 60 -4.98 3.93 -5.12
CA GLU A 60 -5.39 2.74 -5.87
C GLU A 60 -4.92 1.46 -5.19
N TYR A 61 -3.66 1.39 -4.78
CA TYR A 61 -3.09 0.29 -4.00
C TYR A 61 -3.92 0.02 -2.75
N HIS A 62 -4.12 1.04 -1.90
CA HIS A 62 -4.90 0.93 -0.68
C HIS A 62 -6.33 0.44 -0.96
N ALA A 63 -7.00 0.99 -1.97
CA ALA A 63 -8.36 0.57 -2.32
C ALA A 63 -8.41 -0.90 -2.77
N THR A 64 -7.44 -1.36 -3.56
CA THR A 64 -7.36 -2.75 -4.00
C THR A 64 -7.01 -3.69 -2.84
N THR A 65 -6.11 -3.31 -1.93
CA THR A 65 -5.82 -4.07 -0.71
C THR A 65 -7.05 -4.21 0.19
N VAL A 66 -7.80 -3.13 0.40
CA VAL A 66 -9.05 -3.18 1.20
C VAL A 66 -10.08 -4.09 0.55
N LYS A 67 -10.22 -4.06 -0.79
CA LYS A 67 -11.10 -4.99 -1.51
C LYS A 67 -10.66 -6.43 -1.35
N LEU A 68 -9.36 -6.71 -1.44
CA LEU A 68 -8.82 -8.05 -1.23
C LEU A 68 -9.13 -8.58 0.17
N LEU A 69 -8.91 -7.76 1.21
CA LEU A 69 -9.22 -8.11 2.60
C LEU A 69 -10.73 -8.32 2.81
N ALA A 70 -11.57 -7.49 2.20
CA ALA A 70 -13.02 -7.65 2.27
C ALA A 70 -13.50 -8.92 1.56
N LEU A 71 -12.90 -9.28 0.41
CA LEU A 71 -13.19 -10.55 -0.28
C LEU A 71 -12.73 -11.74 0.56
N GLN A 72 -11.57 -11.65 1.22
CA GLN A 72 -11.07 -12.69 2.12
C GLN A 72 -12.02 -12.90 3.31
N ASP A 73 -12.49 -11.82 3.92
CA ASP A 73 -13.43 -11.86 5.04
C ASP A 73 -14.79 -12.46 4.63
N ALA A 74 -15.29 -12.08 3.44
CA ALA A 74 -16.51 -12.63 2.87
C ALA A 74 -16.39 -14.11 2.47
N ALA A 75 -15.21 -14.55 2.01
CA ALA A 75 -14.94 -15.93 1.60
C ALA A 75 -14.91 -16.91 2.78
N THR A 76 -14.72 -16.44 4.02
CA THR A 76 -14.68 -17.29 5.22
C THR A 76 -16.01 -18.00 5.55
N GLY A 77 -17.09 -17.74 4.80
CA GLY A 77 -18.41 -18.32 5.01
C GLY A 77 -19.03 -19.10 3.83
N ASP A 78 -18.43 -19.10 2.65
CA ASP A 78 -19.06 -19.63 1.42
C ASP A 78 -18.03 -20.35 0.53
N GLU A 79 -18.25 -21.64 0.23
CA GLU A 79 -17.37 -22.52 -0.57
C GLU A 79 -17.47 -22.21 -2.09
N ASP A 80 -17.22 -20.95 -2.48
CA ASP A 80 -17.40 -20.52 -3.87
C ASP A 80 -16.04 -20.26 -4.57
N ASP A 81 -15.68 -21.17 -5.48
CA ASP A 81 -14.48 -21.18 -6.32
C ASP A 81 -14.27 -19.84 -7.08
N CYS A 82 -15.36 -19.16 -7.43
CA CYS A 82 -15.37 -17.85 -8.09
C CYS A 82 -14.79 -16.71 -7.22
N THR A 83 -14.87 -16.83 -5.90
CA THR A 83 -14.38 -15.79 -4.97
C THR A 83 -12.86 -15.84 -4.86
N SER A 84 -12.30 -17.06 -4.89
CA SER A 84 -10.85 -17.32 -4.85
C SER A 84 -10.15 -16.78 -6.09
N ASP A 85 -10.71 -17.02 -7.29
CA ASP A 85 -10.18 -16.49 -8.55
C ASP A 85 -10.12 -14.96 -8.54
N ARG A 86 -11.21 -14.32 -8.07
CA ARG A 86 -11.23 -12.87 -7.88
C ARG A 86 -10.19 -12.41 -6.88
N MET A 87 -9.99 -13.09 -5.76
CA MET A 87 -8.98 -12.72 -4.77
C MET A 87 -7.57 -12.81 -5.35
N LEU A 88 -7.27 -13.89 -6.08
CA LEU A 88 -6.00 -14.10 -6.74
C LEU A 88 -5.68 -12.95 -7.71
N GLU A 89 -6.64 -12.61 -8.58
CA GLU A 89 -6.51 -11.52 -9.55
C GLU A 89 -6.14 -10.18 -8.89
N LYS A 90 -6.77 -9.83 -7.75
CA LYS A 90 -6.48 -8.55 -7.05
C LYS A 90 -5.11 -8.60 -6.38
N LYS A 91 -4.71 -9.76 -5.87
CA LYS A 91 -3.39 -9.96 -5.27
C LYS A 91 -2.29 -9.84 -6.33
N GLU A 92 -2.47 -10.46 -7.49
CA GLU A 92 -1.55 -10.36 -8.62
C GLU A 92 -1.43 -8.93 -9.15
N ASP A 93 -2.55 -8.19 -9.31
CA ASP A 93 -2.51 -6.78 -9.72
C ASP A 93 -1.74 -5.91 -8.70
N LEU A 94 -1.91 -6.18 -7.40
CA LEU A 94 -1.13 -5.52 -6.34
C LEU A 94 0.36 -5.86 -6.44
N GLU A 95 0.72 -7.13 -6.64
CA GLU A 95 2.11 -7.61 -6.63
C GLU A 95 2.87 -7.24 -7.91
N GLU A 96 2.25 -7.39 -9.08
CA GLU A 96 2.92 -7.25 -10.38
C GLU A 96 2.86 -5.83 -10.95
N ARG A 97 1.82 -5.05 -10.64
CA ARG A 97 1.64 -3.71 -11.20
C ARG A 97 1.85 -2.63 -10.15
N LEU A 98 1.05 -2.63 -9.10
CA LEU A 98 1.00 -1.48 -8.18
C LEU A 98 2.19 -1.46 -7.22
N MET A 99 2.66 -2.61 -6.72
CA MET A 99 3.80 -2.70 -5.80
C MET A 99 5.11 -2.21 -6.44
N PRO A 100 5.56 -2.68 -7.62
CA PRO A 100 6.80 -2.19 -8.22
C PRO A 100 6.71 -0.71 -8.61
N GLU A 101 5.55 -0.24 -9.08
CA GLU A 101 5.33 1.17 -9.37
C GLU A 101 5.44 2.02 -8.09
N LEU A 102 4.76 1.63 -7.02
CA LEU A 102 4.78 2.34 -5.75
C LEU A 102 6.15 2.27 -5.07
N LYS A 103 6.88 1.14 -5.19
CA LYS A 103 8.28 1.03 -4.76
C LYS A 103 9.17 2.01 -5.51
N SER A 104 9.06 2.04 -6.84
CA SER A 104 9.86 2.97 -7.67
C SER A 104 9.60 4.42 -7.26
N LEU A 105 8.34 4.79 -7.04
CA LEU A 105 7.96 6.14 -6.62
C LEU A 105 8.45 6.47 -5.21
N ALA A 106 8.25 5.58 -4.24
CA ALA A 106 8.66 5.80 -2.84
C ALA A 106 10.18 5.72 -2.62
N LEU A 107 10.91 4.98 -3.45
CA LEU A 107 12.38 4.93 -3.42
C LEU A 107 13.00 6.05 -4.26
N GLY A 108 12.30 6.51 -5.31
CA GLY A 108 12.69 7.65 -6.13
C GLY A 108 12.65 8.96 -5.34
N THR A 109 11.65 9.13 -4.47
CA THR A 109 11.56 10.28 -3.55
C THR A 109 12.69 10.31 -2.50
N SER A 110 13.33 9.18 -2.20
CA SER A 110 14.48 9.13 -1.26
C SER A 110 15.80 9.64 -1.86
N LYS A 111 15.92 9.77 -3.20
CA LYS A 111 17.21 10.10 -3.84
C LYS A 111 17.55 11.59 -3.89
N GLU A 112 16.68 12.48 -3.40
CA GLU A 112 16.89 13.93 -3.45
C GLU A 112 17.01 14.57 -2.06
N GLN A 113 17.79 13.99 -1.16
CA GLN A 113 18.29 14.67 0.04
C GLN A 113 19.81 14.60 0.15
#